data_AF-A0A939NAY6-F1
#
_entry.id   AF-A0A939NAY6-F1
#
_cell.length_a   1.000
_cell.length_b   1.000
_cell.length_c   1.000
_cell.angle_alpha   90.00
_cell.angle_beta   90.00
_cell.angle_gamma   90.00
#
_symmetry.space_group_name_H-M   'P 1'
#
loop_
_entity.id
_entity.type
_entity.pdbx_description
1 polymer ?
#
loop_
_entity_poly.entity_id
_entity_poly.type
_entity_poly.pdbx_seq_one_letter_code
_entity_poly.pdbx_strand_id
1 'polypeptide(L)' 'MEVKSGEIVGLLGPNGAGKTTTFYMVVGIVQRDAGKIMIDGEDISLLPLHERARRGVAIFLKKPQFFAASVFMIT' A
#
# COMPACT_ATOMS: atom_id res chain seq x y z
N MET A 1 1.98 14.60 3.64
CA MET A 1 3.07 13.68 3.98
C MET A 1 3.78 13.36 2.69
N GLU A 2 5.09 13.49 2.67
CA GLU A 2 5.95 13.20 1.53
C GLU A 2 7.02 12.23 2.02
N VAL A 3 7.42 11.29 1.15
CA VAL A 3 8.44 10.29 1.42
C VAL A 3 9.35 10.28 0.22
N LYS A 4 10.65 10.47 0.44
CA LYS A 4 11.63 10.44 -0.64
C LYS A 4 12.10 9.03 -0.91
N SER A 5 12.60 8.80 -2.11
CA SER A 5 13.20 7.52 -2.48
C SER A 5 14.34 7.15 -1.52
N GLY A 6 14.34 5.90 -1.04
CA GLY A 6 15.30 5.39 -0.07
C GLY A 6 14.99 5.71 1.40
N GLU A 7 13.95 6.48 1.71
CA GLU A 7 13.57 6.76 3.09
C GLU A 7 12.71 5.65 3.68
N ILE A 8 13.02 5.26 4.92
CA ILE A 8 12.18 4.38 5.73
C ILE A 8 11.39 5.25 6.70
N VAL A 9 10.07 5.29 6.54
CA VAL A 9 9.18 6.09 7.39
C VAL A 9 8.26 5.20 8.23
N GLY A 10 8.10 5.56 9.50
CA GLY A 10 7.16 4.93 10.41
C GLY A 10 5.97 5.85 10.70
N LEU A 11 4.75 5.33 10.61
CA LEU A 11 3.56 6.04 11.06
C LEU A 11 3.22 5.57 12.48
N LEU A 12 3.40 6.44 13.48
CA LEU A 12 3.15 6.15 14.90
C LEU A 12 1.98 6.97 15.45
N GLY A 13 1.27 6.42 16.44
CA GLY A 13 0.11 7.05 17.05
C GLY A 13 -0.74 6.05 17.86
N PRO A 14 -1.74 6.50 18.63
CA PRO A 14 -2.60 5.63 19.42
C PRO A 14 -3.50 4.72 18.56
N ASN A 15 -4.08 3.70 19.18
CA ASN A 15 -5.11 2.89 18.51
C ASN A 15 -6.29 3.79 18.11
N GLY A 16 -6.79 3.62 16.88
CA GLY A 16 -7.84 4.47 16.33
C GLY A 16 -7.35 5.74 15.62
N ALA A 17 -6.06 6.09 15.68
CA ALA A 17 -5.52 7.27 14.97
C ALA A 17 -5.49 7.15 13.43
N GLY A 18 -6.06 6.09 12.85
CA GLY A 18 -6.16 5.92 11.39
C GLY A 18 -4.94 5.33 10.69
N LYS A 19 -3.89 4.89 11.40
CA LYS A 19 -2.65 4.37 10.78
C LYS A 19 -2.89 3.28 9.74
N THR A 20 -3.61 2.23 10.12
CA THR A 20 -3.94 1.11 9.22
C THR A 20 -4.79 1.58 8.05
N THR A 21 -5.77 2.45 8.32
CA THR A 21 -6.63 3.05 7.30
C THR A 21 -5.81 3.83 6.28
N THR A 22 -4.82 4.60 6.72
CA THR A 22 -3.89 5.32 5.84
C THR A 22 -3.12 4.36 4.93
N PHE A 23 -2.56 3.26 5.47
CA PHE A 23 -1.87 2.26 4.64
C PHE A 23 -2.83 1.60 3.63
N TYR A 24 -4.06 1.30 4.03
CA TYR A 24 -5.08 0.74 3.13
C TYR A 24 -5.50 1.70 2.03
N MET A 25 -5.58 2.99 2.32
CA MET A 25 -5.84 4.03 1.32
C MET A 25 -4.71 4.15 0.30
N VAL A 26 -3.45 4.11 0.74
CA VAL A 26 -2.28 4.17 -0.18
C VAL A 26 -2.30 3.00 -1.17
N VAL A 27 -2.60 1.79 -0.68
CA VAL A 27 -2.65 0.56 -1.50
C VAL A 27 -3.94 0.46 -2.34
N GLY A 28 -4.96 1.27 -2.03
CA GLY A 28 -6.23 1.27 -2.75
C GLY A 28 -7.24 0.21 -2.28
N ILE A 29 -7.11 -0.30 -1.06
CA ILE A 29 -8.10 -1.19 -0.42
C ILE A 29 -9.30 -0.38 0.09
N VAL A 30 -9.04 0.81 0.64
CA VAL A 30 -10.06 1.73 1.16
C VAL A 30 -10.03 3.01 0.33
N GLN A 31 -11.21 3.50 -0.08
CA GLN A 31 -11.32 4.76 -0.80
C GLN A 31 -11.02 5.94 0.13
N ARG A 32 -10.40 6.98 -0.40
CA ARG A 32 -10.19 8.24 0.33
C ARG A 32 -11.40 9.15 0.14
N ASP A 33 -11.74 9.91 1.18
CA ASP A 33 -12.79 10.93 1.08
C ASP A 33 -12.31 12.19 0.32
N ALA A 34 -11.02 12.53 0.44
CA ALA A 34 -10.43 13.71 -0.19
C ALA A 34 -8.90 13.61 -0.34
N GLY A 35 -8.30 14.54 -1.08
CA GLY A 35 -6.86 14.66 -1.30
C GLY A 35 -6.32 13.66 -2.31
N LYS A 36 -5.00 13.71 -2.55
CA LYS A 36 -4.33 12.90 -3.58
C LYS A 36 -3.24 12.00 -3.00
N ILE A 37 -3.04 10.85 -3.64
CA ILE A 37 -1.90 9.97 -3.44
C ILE A 37 -1.10 10.02 -4.73
N MET A 38 0.16 10.43 -4.63
CA MET A 38 1.05 10.60 -5.77
C MET A 38 2.24 9.66 -5.64
N ILE A 39 2.71 9.10 -6.76
CA ILE A 39 3.98 8.38 -6.87
C ILE A 39 4.70 8.91 -8.10
N ASP A 40 5.94 9.37 -7.93
CA ASP A 40 6.75 9.95 -9.01
C ASP A 40 6.03 11.02 -9.83
N GLY A 41 5.16 11.81 -9.17
CA GLY A 41 4.36 12.87 -9.80
C GLY A 41 3.08 12.38 -10.50
N GLU A 42 2.82 11.09 -10.58
CA GLU A 42 1.57 10.51 -11.12
C GLU A 42 0.51 10.39 -10.02
N ASP A 43 -0.71 10.83 -10.30
CA ASP A 43 -1.85 10.68 -9.39
C ASP A 43 -2.41 9.26 -9.47
N ILE A 44 -2.17 8.49 -8.42
CA ILE A 44 -2.65 7.10 -8.34
C ILE A 44 -3.97 6.99 -7.58
N SER A 45 -4.58 8.09 -7.15
CA SER A 45 -5.70 8.10 -6.19
C SER A 45 -6.91 7.28 -6.63
N LEU A 46 -7.16 7.16 -7.93
CA LEU A 46 -8.29 6.43 -8.52
C LEU A 46 -7.90 5.09 -9.12
N LEU A 47 -6.61 4.73 -9.12
CA LEU A 47 -6.16 3.46 -9.68
C LEU A 47 -6.64 2.29 -8.81
N PRO A 48 -7.05 1.17 -9.42
CA PRO A 48 -7.34 -0.06 -8.69
C PRO A 48 -6.04 -0.66 -8.11
N LEU A 49 -6.17 -1.50 -7.09
CA LEU A 49 -5.04 -2.10 -6.36
C LEU A 49 -3.98 -2.76 -7.28
N HIS A 50 -4.41 -3.48 -8.31
CA HIS A 50 -3.48 -4.16 -9.22
C HIS A 50 -2.62 -3.18 -10.05
N GLU A 51 -3.17 -2.03 -10.44
CA GLU A 51 -2.42 -0.99 -11.16
C GLU A 51 -1.44 -0.25 -10.25
N ARG A 52 -1.76 -0.12 -8.97
CA ARG A 52 -0.83 0.43 -7.96
C ARG A 52 0.31 -0.55 -7.66
N ALA A 53 0.00 -1.85 -7.60
CA ALA A 53 1.01 -2.89 -7.38
C ALA A 53 2.04 -2.94 -8.52
N ARG A 54 1.61 -2.76 -9.77
CA ARG A 54 2.51 -2.62 -10.93
C ARG A 54 3.46 -1.42 -10.85
N ARG A 55 3.09 -0.40 -10.05
CA ARG A 55 3.90 0.79 -9.77
C ARG A 55 4.74 0.65 -8.49
N GLY A 56 4.85 -0.55 -7.92
CA GLY A 56 5.70 -0.83 -6.76
C GLY A 56 5.04 -0.64 -5.39
N VAL A 57 3.73 -0.40 -5.33
CA VAL A 57 3.01 -0.30 -4.04
C VAL A 57 2.60 -1.68 -3.55
N ALA A 58 3.10 -2.07 -2.38
CA ALA A 58 2.71 -3.33 -1.74
C ALA A 58 2.47 -3.15 -0.24
N ILE A 59 1.66 -4.03 0.34
CA ILE A 59 1.42 -4.09 1.78
C ILE A 59 1.62 -5.51 2.29
N PHE A 60 2.34 -5.61 3.41
CA PHE A 60 2.42 -6.84 4.19
C PHE A 60 1.42 -6.76 5.34
N LEU A 61 0.39 -7.61 5.30
CA LEU A 61 -0.63 -7.66 6.34
C LEU A 61 -0.12 -8.49 7.52
N LYS A 62 -0.42 -8.06 8.76
CA LYS A 62 0.03 -8.74 10.00
C LYS A 62 -0.33 -10.23 10.09
N LYS A 63 -1.33 -10.69 9.33
CA LYS A 63 -1.69 -12.11 9.19
C LYS A 63 -1.65 -12.45 7.70
N PRO A 64 -0.49 -12.85 7.15
CA PRO A 64 -0.46 -13.40 5.80
C PRO A 64 -1.29 -14.70 5.80
N GLN A 65 -2.39 -14.72 5.05
CA GLN A 65 -3.06 -15.97 4.72
C GLN A 65 -2.27 -16.62 3.59
N PHE A 66 -1.40 -17.55 3.94
CA PHE A 66 -0.70 -18.36 2.97
C PHE A 66 -1.71 -19.31 2.32
N PHE A 67 -2.01 -19.09 1.04
CA PHE A 67 -2.64 -20.12 0.23
C PHE A 67 -1.54 -21.07 -0.25
N ALA A 68 -1.64 -22.34 0.10
CA ALA A 68 -0.71 -23.36 -0.38
C ALA A 68 -0.98 -23.62 -1.87
N ALA A 69 -0.44 -22.76 -2.74
CA ALA A 69 -0.24 -23.09 -4.15
C ALA A 69 1.17 -23.66 -4.29
N SER A 70 1.30 -24.88 -4.83
CA SER A 70 2.58 -25.48 -5.13
C SER A 70 3.34 -24.60 -6.12
N VAL A 71 4.37 -23.90 -5.65
CA VAL A 71 5.32 -23.21 -6.51
C VAL A 71 6.27 -24.28 -7.06
N PHE A 72 5.99 -24.80 -8.25
CA PHE A 72 6.96 -25.57 -9.01
C PHE A 72 7.96 -24.59 -9.63
N MET A 73 9.13 -24.44 -9.00
CA MET A 73 10.30 -23.92 -9.69
C MET A 73 10.75 -24.98 -10.70
N ILE A 74 10.46 -24.74 -11.99
CA ILE A 74 11.11 -25.48 -13.07
C ILE A 74 12.49 -24.84 -13.23
N THR A 75 13.54 -25.59 -12.91
CA THR A 75 14.95 -25.27 -13.22
C THR A 75 15.23 -25.42 -14.70
#